data_AF-A0AAD8J9J8-F1
#
_entry.id   AF-A0AAD8J9J8-F1
#
_cell.length_a   1.000
_cell.length_b   1.000
_cell.length_c   1.000
_cell.angle_alpha   90.00
_cell.angle_beta   90.00
_cell.angle_gamma   90.00
#
_symmetry.space_group_name_H-M   'P 1'
#
loop_
_entity.id
_entity.type
_entity.pdbx_description
1 polymer ?
#
loop_
_entity_poly.entity_id
_entity_poly.type
_entity_poly.pdbx_seq_one_letter_code
_entity_poly.pdbx_strand_id
1 'polypeptide(L)'
;MLFFFKSLTHKKPISNFNNFFSTMSIKLNYHVFAGNPINKIKQNDVVSPSSAFKILKDRILNNTHDLGVKFEVLAFRKGRPLAGSVGDELKTQNWHLGWLNLSDFRGVLDDSWGKFSENEFVYLGSKPEKDVVYWAVDVSEEEGLVNKFGSRQLCFVELRTLMVATDWANQMAMADLAIAGHARALLEWHKTSRFCGNCGEKTVPMEAGRRKQCSSEACKKRIYPRVDPVVIMLVIDKQNDRALLSRQQRFVPRMWSCLAGFIEPGESLEEAVRRETWEETGIEVGEVIYHSSQPWPVGPSSMPCQLMVGFFAYAKSLDINVDKEELEDAKWHSREDIKKALTFAEYEKAQKTAAMKVNQMCKGVERSQSLSADFNVESGELAPMFVPGPYAIAHHLISSWANGAEENSVEAQTKQLASSLSNL
;
A
#
# COMPACT_ATOMS: atom_id res chain seq x y z
N MET A 1 -21.96 41.57 4.80
CA MET A 1 -21.46 41.98 3.47
C MET A 1 -21.66 40.80 2.53
N LEU A 2 -22.84 40.75 1.88
CA LEU A 2 -23.19 39.77 0.85
C LEU A 2 -22.43 40.07 -0.45
N PHE A 3 -22.05 39.05 -1.22
CA PHE A 3 -22.12 38.97 -2.70
C PHE A 3 -21.73 37.53 -3.09
N PHE A 4 -22.70 36.62 -3.30
CA PHE A 4 -23.39 36.22 -4.54
C PHE A 4 -22.52 35.64 -5.69
N PHE A 5 -22.90 34.42 -6.06
CA PHE A 5 -22.50 33.58 -7.19
C PHE A 5 -22.58 34.27 -8.57
N LYS A 6 -21.71 33.84 -9.50
CA LYS A 6 -22.08 33.72 -10.93
C LYS A 6 -21.44 32.49 -11.57
N SER A 7 -22.31 31.55 -11.92
CA SER A 7 -22.07 30.45 -12.86
C SER A 7 -21.98 31.00 -14.28
N LEU A 8 -21.06 30.49 -15.10
CA LEU A 8 -21.11 30.57 -16.56
C LEU A 8 -20.53 29.28 -17.15
N THR A 9 -21.46 28.44 -17.61
CA THR A 9 -21.22 27.29 -18.49
C THR A 9 -21.07 27.76 -19.93
N HIS A 10 -20.02 27.34 -20.63
CA HIS A 10 -20.07 27.12 -22.08
C HIS A 10 -19.15 25.97 -22.48
N LYS A 11 -19.77 24.87 -22.95
CA LYS A 11 -19.16 23.81 -23.74
C LYS A 11 -18.98 24.30 -25.19
N LYS A 12 -17.86 23.98 -25.83
CA LYS A 12 -17.83 23.07 -27.01
C LYS A 12 -16.38 22.67 -27.40
N PRO A 13 -16.20 21.53 -28.08
CA PRO A 13 -14.95 20.76 -28.15
C PRO A 13 -14.27 20.82 -29.52
N ILE A 14 -12.93 20.87 -29.57
CA ILE A 14 -12.07 20.73 -30.75
C ILE A 14 -10.68 20.35 -30.20
N SER A 15 -9.88 19.39 -30.67
CA SER A 15 -9.97 18.27 -31.61
C SER A 15 -8.78 17.37 -31.29
N ASN A 16 -8.92 16.07 -31.57
CA ASN A 16 -7.86 15.06 -31.49
C ASN A 16 -6.54 15.53 -32.13
N PHE A 17 -5.46 15.47 -31.35
CA PHE A 17 -4.13 15.20 -31.88
C PHE A 17 -3.65 13.89 -31.27
N ASN A 18 -3.87 12.81 -32.03
CA ASN A 18 -3.11 11.59 -31.89
C ASN A 18 -1.65 11.94 -32.18
N ASN A 19 -0.78 11.83 -31.19
CA ASN A 19 0.65 11.67 -31.45
C ASN A 19 1.14 10.42 -30.71
N PHE A 20 1.48 9.43 -31.54
CA PHE A 20 2.32 8.30 -31.20
C PHE A 20 3.60 8.80 -30.51
N PHE A 21 3.75 8.51 -29.22
CA PHE A 21 5.06 8.52 -28.58
C PHE A 21 5.17 7.35 -27.59
N SER A 22 6.38 6.82 -27.60
CA SER A 22 6.84 5.57 -27.01
C SER A 22 6.64 5.50 -25.49
N THR A 23 6.50 4.27 -25.03
CA THR A 23 6.26 3.78 -23.67
C THR A 23 7.13 4.45 -22.59
N MET A 24 6.55 5.28 -21.72
CA MET A 24 7.11 5.59 -20.40
C MET A 24 6.04 6.02 -19.39
N SER A 25 6.17 5.46 -18.18
CA SER A 25 5.43 5.76 -16.94
C SER A 25 3.98 5.28 -16.84
N ILE A 26 3.75 4.23 -16.04
CA ILE A 26 2.42 3.97 -15.47
C ILE A 26 2.07 5.19 -14.61
N LYS A 27 1.24 6.09 -15.12
CA LYS A 27 0.66 7.20 -14.35
C LYS A 27 -0.32 6.63 -13.32
N LEU A 28 0.21 6.16 -12.20
CA LEU A 28 -0.60 5.84 -11.03
C LEU A 28 -1.18 7.13 -10.46
N ASN A 29 -2.51 7.22 -10.41
CA ASN A 29 -3.20 8.34 -9.75
C ASN A 29 -2.92 8.38 -8.24
N TYR A 30 -2.56 7.22 -7.65
CA TYR A 30 -2.21 7.06 -6.23
C TYR A 30 -1.20 5.91 -6.07
N HIS A 31 -0.32 6.00 -5.08
CA HIS A 31 0.55 4.87 -4.70
C HIS A 31 -0.26 3.65 -4.26
N VAL A 32 0.34 2.46 -4.33
CA VAL A 32 -0.26 1.26 -3.75
C VAL A 32 -0.61 1.50 -2.27
N PHE A 33 -1.73 0.93 -1.84
CA PHE A 33 -2.36 1.11 -0.52
C PHE A 33 -2.93 2.51 -0.23
N ALA A 34 -2.87 3.43 -1.18
CA ALA A 34 -3.52 4.74 -1.10
C ALA A 34 -4.81 4.79 -1.96
N GLY A 35 -5.62 5.82 -1.75
CA GLY A 35 -6.85 6.02 -2.54
C GLY A 35 -8.02 5.10 -2.15
N ASN A 36 -8.07 4.63 -0.90
CA ASN A 36 -9.14 3.77 -0.40
C ASN A 36 -10.54 4.38 -0.68
N PRO A 37 -11.38 3.74 -1.51
CA PRO A 37 -12.65 4.31 -1.98
C PRO A 37 -13.77 4.27 -0.93
N ILE A 38 -13.69 3.40 0.07
CA ILE A 38 -14.75 3.23 1.09
C ILE A 38 -14.52 4.10 2.34
N ASN A 39 -13.36 4.75 2.43
CA ASN A 39 -13.04 5.69 3.50
C ASN A 39 -13.56 7.13 3.22
N LYS A 40 -14.15 7.40 2.05
CA LYS A 40 -14.59 8.76 1.66
C LYS A 40 -16.00 9.06 2.22
N ILE A 41 -16.05 10.03 3.12
CA ILE A 41 -17.21 10.41 3.93
C ILE A 41 -18.19 11.26 3.11
N LYS A 42 -19.33 10.67 2.74
CA LYS A 42 -20.63 11.34 2.82
C LYS A 42 -21.54 10.42 3.63
N GLN A 43 -21.56 10.62 4.94
CA GLN A 43 -22.38 9.82 5.85
C GLN A 43 -23.84 10.30 5.79
N ASN A 44 -24.76 9.40 5.46
CA ASN A 44 -26.14 9.47 5.91
C ASN A 44 -26.23 8.72 7.26
N ASP A 45 -27.10 9.15 8.19
CA ASP A 45 -27.18 8.64 9.57
C ASP A 45 -27.33 7.10 9.68
N VAL A 46 -28.00 6.49 8.69
CA VAL A 46 -28.24 5.04 8.59
C VAL A 46 -26.94 4.24 8.43
N VAL A 47 -25.92 4.81 7.81
CA VAL A 47 -24.65 4.14 7.45
C VAL A 47 -23.47 4.67 8.28
N SER A 48 -23.77 5.36 9.39
CA SER A 48 -22.73 5.76 10.34
C SER A 48 -22.11 4.55 11.03
N PRO A 49 -20.83 4.61 11.46
CA PRO A 49 -20.16 3.49 12.11
C PRO A 49 -20.91 2.96 13.33
N SER A 50 -21.47 3.84 14.16
CA SER A 50 -22.22 3.48 15.36
C SER A 50 -23.54 2.76 15.02
N SER A 51 -24.28 3.24 14.02
CA SER A 51 -25.52 2.59 13.56
C SER A 51 -25.22 1.23 12.92
N ALA A 52 -24.19 1.16 12.07
CA ALA A 52 -23.76 -0.10 11.45
C ALA A 52 -23.34 -1.14 12.49
N PHE A 53 -22.62 -0.73 13.53
CA PHE A 53 -22.22 -1.61 14.63
C PHE A 53 -23.42 -2.14 15.42
N LYS A 54 -24.41 -1.29 15.70
CA LYS A 54 -25.64 -1.73 16.36
C LYS A 54 -26.40 -2.77 15.52
N ILE A 55 -26.55 -2.51 14.21
CA ILE A 55 -27.19 -3.46 13.28
C ILE A 55 -26.42 -4.77 13.21
N LEU A 56 -25.07 -4.73 13.19
CA LEU A 56 -24.23 -5.93 13.23
C LEU A 56 -24.45 -6.74 14.50
N LYS A 57 -24.43 -6.08 15.66
CA LYS A 57 -24.72 -6.71 16.95
C LYS A 57 -26.10 -7.39 16.95
N ASP A 58 -27.13 -6.69 16.49
CA ASP A 58 -28.49 -7.23 16.42
C ASP A 58 -28.57 -8.44 15.48
N ARG A 59 -27.87 -8.42 14.33
CA ARG A 59 -27.83 -9.54 13.38
C ARG A 59 -27.06 -10.75 13.92
N ILE A 60 -25.96 -10.54 14.64
CA ILE A 60 -25.20 -11.63 15.27
C ILE A 60 -26.02 -12.29 16.38
N LEU A 61 -26.70 -11.49 17.23
CA LEU A 61 -27.47 -11.97 18.38
C LEU A 61 -28.84 -12.55 18.03
N ASN A 62 -29.63 -11.85 17.21
CA ASN A 62 -31.05 -12.14 17.00
C ASN A 62 -31.35 -12.84 15.67
N ASN A 63 -30.33 -13.08 14.84
CA ASN A 63 -30.46 -13.78 13.57
C ASN A 63 -31.53 -13.16 12.63
N THR A 64 -31.69 -11.84 12.71
CA THR A 64 -32.70 -11.10 11.94
C THR A 64 -32.25 -10.90 10.51
N HIS A 65 -33.05 -11.37 9.55
CA HIS A 65 -32.70 -11.37 8.12
C HIS A 65 -32.90 -10.05 7.38
N ASP A 66 -33.55 -9.04 7.97
CA ASP A 66 -34.10 -7.97 7.12
C ASP A 66 -34.06 -6.57 7.76
N LEU A 67 -33.05 -5.81 7.36
CA LEU A 67 -32.93 -4.35 7.53
C LEU A 67 -32.08 -3.88 6.35
N GLY A 68 -32.64 -3.16 5.37
CA GLY A 68 -32.11 -2.80 4.04
C GLY A 68 -30.61 -2.58 3.77
N VAL A 69 -29.75 -2.48 4.77
CA VAL A 69 -28.28 -2.34 4.65
C VAL A 69 -27.60 -3.69 4.41
N LYS A 70 -26.84 -3.80 3.33
CA LYS A 70 -26.03 -4.99 2.99
C LYS A 70 -24.68 -4.94 3.71
N PHE A 71 -24.23 -6.07 4.24
CA PHE A 71 -22.91 -6.19 4.86
C PHE A 71 -22.02 -7.08 4.02
N GLU A 72 -20.84 -6.55 3.70
CA GLU A 72 -19.74 -7.27 3.06
C GLU A 72 -18.62 -7.43 4.09
N VAL A 73 -18.19 -8.68 4.31
CA VAL A 73 -17.19 -9.07 5.28
C VAL A 73 -15.95 -9.57 4.53
N LEU A 74 -14.80 -8.97 4.83
CA LEU A 74 -13.50 -9.44 4.39
C LEU A 74 -12.80 -10.20 5.53
N ALA A 75 -12.67 -11.51 5.35
CA ALA A 75 -11.97 -12.35 6.32
C ALA A 75 -10.45 -12.24 6.16
N PHE A 76 -9.74 -12.28 7.30
CA PHE A 76 -8.29 -12.35 7.36
C PHE A 76 -7.84 -13.59 8.12
N ARG A 77 -6.70 -14.17 7.76
CA ARG A 77 -6.04 -15.23 8.52
C ARG A 77 -4.56 -14.88 8.64
N LYS A 78 -4.08 -14.66 9.86
CA LYS A 78 -2.69 -14.28 10.17
C LYS A 78 -2.23 -13.07 9.33
N GLY A 79 -3.07 -12.03 9.26
CA GLY A 79 -2.80 -10.82 8.49
C GLY A 79 -2.94 -10.94 6.96
N ARG A 80 -3.36 -12.12 6.45
CA ARG A 80 -3.58 -12.37 5.01
C ARG A 80 -5.06 -12.18 4.67
N PRO A 81 -5.45 -11.27 3.76
CA PRO A 81 -6.84 -11.17 3.32
C PRO A 81 -7.28 -12.40 2.52
N LEU A 82 -8.58 -12.68 2.58
CA LEU A 82 -9.23 -13.58 1.63
C LEU A 82 -9.27 -12.93 0.25
N ALA A 83 -8.78 -13.64 -0.76
CA ALA A 83 -8.76 -13.20 -2.15
C ALA A 83 -9.31 -14.30 -3.06
N GLY A 84 -9.92 -13.89 -4.17
CA GLY A 84 -10.33 -14.76 -5.26
C GLY A 84 -9.55 -14.43 -6.52
N SER A 85 -9.66 -15.29 -7.53
CA SER A 85 -9.09 -15.07 -8.86
C SER A 85 -10.16 -15.29 -9.91
N VAL A 86 -10.26 -14.35 -10.85
CA VAL A 86 -11.07 -14.47 -12.07
C VAL A 86 -10.12 -14.57 -13.25
N GLY A 87 -10.17 -15.67 -13.99
CA GLY A 87 -9.32 -15.84 -15.16
C GLY A 87 -9.66 -17.08 -15.99
N ASP A 88 -9.91 -16.83 -17.27
CA ASP A 88 -9.82 -17.82 -18.34
C ASP A 88 -8.32 -18.05 -18.65
N GLU A 89 -7.91 -19.28 -18.95
CA GLU A 89 -6.50 -19.73 -18.86
C GLU A 89 -5.49 -18.98 -19.76
N LEU A 90 -5.94 -18.05 -20.62
CA LEU A 90 -5.16 -17.54 -21.75
C LEU A 90 -5.06 -16.01 -21.93
N LYS A 91 -5.70 -15.12 -21.14
CA LYS A 91 -5.66 -13.66 -21.47
C LYS A 91 -5.38 -12.66 -20.35
N THR A 92 -6.04 -12.70 -19.19
CA THR A 92 -5.69 -11.83 -18.04
C THR A 92 -6.13 -12.50 -16.75
N GLN A 93 -5.19 -12.72 -15.82
CA GLN A 93 -5.51 -13.25 -14.51
C GLN A 93 -5.64 -12.08 -13.54
N ASN A 94 -6.85 -11.84 -13.07
CA ASN A 94 -7.14 -10.75 -12.15
C ASN A 94 -7.60 -11.33 -10.82
N TRP A 95 -6.88 -10.99 -9.76
CA TRP A 95 -7.35 -11.27 -8.40
C TRP A 95 -8.33 -10.19 -7.95
N HIS A 96 -9.17 -10.51 -6.97
CA HIS A 96 -10.04 -9.56 -6.29
C HIS A 96 -10.16 -9.93 -4.80
N LEU A 97 -10.65 -9.01 -3.98
CA LEU A 97 -10.96 -9.34 -2.59
C LEU A 97 -12.13 -10.32 -2.49
N GLY A 98 -11.97 -11.34 -1.65
CA GLY A 98 -12.97 -12.36 -1.36
C GLY A 98 -14.04 -11.87 -0.40
N TRP A 99 -14.84 -10.89 -0.84
CA TRP A 99 -15.96 -10.38 -0.06
C TRP A 99 -17.04 -11.45 0.12
N LEU A 100 -17.57 -11.53 1.35
CA LEU A 100 -18.66 -12.42 1.71
C LEU A 100 -19.80 -11.59 2.28
N ASN A 101 -21.03 -11.84 1.82
CA ASN A 101 -22.17 -11.32 2.56
C ASN A 101 -22.26 -12.02 3.93
N LEU A 102 -22.99 -11.41 4.87
CA LEU A 102 -23.08 -11.91 6.24
C LEU A 102 -23.63 -13.35 6.33
N SER A 103 -24.59 -13.71 5.47
CA SER A 103 -25.19 -15.05 5.46
C SER A 103 -24.20 -16.11 4.98
N ASP A 104 -23.44 -15.82 3.92
CA ASP A 104 -22.36 -16.67 3.41
C ASP A 104 -21.24 -16.82 4.43
N PHE A 105 -20.84 -15.72 5.07
CA PHE A 105 -19.82 -15.74 6.11
C PHE A 105 -20.26 -16.62 7.28
N ARG A 106 -21.53 -16.51 7.70
CA ARG A 106 -22.11 -17.36 8.74
C ARG A 106 -22.16 -18.83 8.35
N GLY A 107 -22.61 -19.17 7.15
CA GLY A 107 -22.66 -20.56 6.69
C GLY A 107 -21.27 -21.21 6.60
N VAL A 108 -20.24 -20.44 6.26
CA VAL A 108 -18.85 -20.94 6.31
C VAL A 108 -18.39 -21.20 7.76
N LEU A 109 -18.86 -20.39 8.70
CA LEU A 109 -18.53 -20.48 10.11
C LEU A 109 -19.47 -21.35 10.95
N ASP A 110 -20.46 -22.06 10.37
CA ASP A 110 -21.59 -22.73 11.07
C ASP A 110 -21.31 -23.16 12.54
N ASP A 111 -20.32 -24.01 12.79
CA ASP A 111 -20.00 -24.54 14.14
C ASP A 111 -19.34 -23.53 15.10
N SER A 112 -18.71 -22.49 14.56
CA SER A 112 -17.98 -21.46 15.30
C SER A 112 -18.65 -20.09 15.29
N TRP A 113 -19.74 -19.89 14.53
CA TRP A 113 -20.43 -18.60 14.45
C TRP A 113 -20.81 -18.05 15.85
N GLY A 114 -21.28 -18.92 16.74
CA GLY A 114 -21.65 -18.55 18.10
C GLY A 114 -20.49 -18.07 19.00
N LYS A 115 -19.24 -18.23 18.55
CA LYS A 115 -18.04 -17.70 19.24
C LYS A 115 -17.74 -16.26 18.86
N PHE A 116 -18.26 -15.79 17.72
CA PHE A 116 -17.97 -14.45 17.23
C PHE A 116 -18.77 -13.40 17.99
N SER A 117 -18.11 -12.31 18.37
CA SER A 117 -18.74 -11.12 18.93
C SER A 117 -18.62 -9.93 17.99
N GLU A 118 -19.50 -8.95 18.13
CA GLU A 118 -19.44 -7.70 17.34
C GLU A 118 -18.10 -6.97 17.49
N ASN A 119 -17.38 -7.21 18.59
CA ASN A 119 -16.10 -6.59 18.92
C ASN A 119 -14.92 -7.14 18.11
N GLU A 120 -15.07 -8.28 17.43
CA GLU A 120 -14.04 -8.85 16.55
C GLU A 120 -14.06 -8.26 15.15
N PHE A 121 -15.12 -7.53 14.81
CA PHE A 121 -15.26 -6.86 13.53
C PHE A 121 -14.73 -5.43 13.59
N VAL A 122 -14.04 -5.02 12.52
CA VAL A 122 -13.61 -3.64 12.31
C VAL A 122 -14.34 -3.03 11.11
N TYR A 123 -14.91 -1.86 11.32
CA TYR A 123 -15.59 -1.10 10.27
C TYR A 123 -14.56 -0.49 9.31
N LEU A 124 -14.70 -0.79 8.01
CA LEU A 124 -13.80 -0.29 6.98
C LEU A 124 -14.34 0.92 6.24
N GLY A 125 -15.66 1.08 6.20
CA GLY A 125 -16.30 2.08 5.37
C GLY A 125 -17.66 1.66 4.86
N SER A 126 -18.22 2.52 4.01
CA SER A 126 -19.54 2.32 3.41
C SER A 126 -19.61 2.90 2.01
N LYS A 127 -20.54 2.39 1.21
CA LYS A 127 -20.99 2.99 -0.04
C LYS A 127 -22.47 3.32 0.07
N PRO A 128 -22.82 4.56 0.48
CA PRO A 128 -24.21 4.97 0.68
C PRO A 128 -25.05 4.79 -0.58
N GLU A 129 -24.48 5.00 -1.77
CA GLU A 129 -25.17 4.82 -3.05
C GLU A 129 -25.57 3.36 -3.35
N LYS A 130 -25.06 2.39 -2.58
CA LYS A 130 -25.40 0.96 -2.70
C LYS A 130 -26.01 0.37 -1.42
N ASP A 131 -26.17 1.19 -0.37
CA ASP A 131 -26.55 0.74 0.97
C ASP A 131 -25.66 -0.42 1.49
N VAL A 132 -24.35 -0.36 1.22
CA VAL A 132 -23.39 -1.39 1.65
C VAL A 132 -22.46 -0.84 2.74
N VAL A 133 -22.26 -1.65 3.78
CA VAL A 133 -21.21 -1.47 4.79
C VAL A 133 -20.17 -2.57 4.66
N TYR A 134 -18.91 -2.18 4.78
CA TYR A 134 -17.76 -3.06 4.69
C TYR A 134 -17.13 -3.28 6.07
N TRP A 135 -16.92 -4.55 6.40
CA TRP A 135 -16.31 -5.00 7.64
C TRP A 135 -15.10 -5.88 7.35
N ALA A 136 -14.15 -5.95 8.28
CA ALA A 136 -13.15 -6.99 8.30
C ALA A 136 -13.13 -7.73 9.65
N VAL A 137 -12.67 -8.96 9.62
CA VAL A 137 -12.60 -9.86 10.78
C VAL A 137 -11.41 -10.80 10.65
N ASP A 138 -10.73 -11.07 11.77
CA ASP A 138 -9.66 -12.05 11.83
C ASP A 138 -10.24 -13.42 12.23
N VAL A 139 -10.06 -14.43 11.37
CA VAL A 139 -10.51 -15.83 11.56
C VAL A 139 -9.32 -16.78 11.78
N SER A 140 -8.22 -16.26 12.32
CA SER A 140 -6.98 -17.05 12.55
C SER A 140 -7.16 -18.25 13.47
N GLU A 141 -8.07 -18.15 14.44
CA GLU A 141 -8.34 -19.19 15.44
C GLU A 141 -9.27 -20.29 14.91
N GLU A 142 -9.78 -20.13 13.68
CA GLU A 142 -10.75 -21.05 13.10
C GLU A 142 -10.10 -22.13 12.21
N GLU A 143 -10.45 -23.38 12.49
CA GLU A 143 -9.97 -24.56 11.78
C GLU A 143 -10.86 -24.90 10.57
N GLY A 144 -10.30 -25.63 9.59
CA GLY A 144 -11.07 -26.11 8.42
C GLY A 144 -11.49 -25.05 7.39
N LEU A 145 -11.36 -23.75 7.68
CA LEU A 145 -11.78 -22.66 6.78
C LEU A 145 -11.06 -22.66 5.43
N VAL A 146 -9.78 -23.05 5.41
CA VAL A 146 -8.99 -23.10 4.17
C VAL A 146 -9.66 -24.01 3.13
N ASN A 147 -10.19 -25.16 3.56
CA ASN A 147 -10.87 -26.10 2.66
C ASN A 147 -12.23 -25.57 2.21
N LYS A 148 -13.00 -24.95 3.13
CA LYS A 148 -14.32 -24.37 2.83
C LYS A 148 -14.23 -23.19 1.85
N PHE A 149 -13.18 -22.37 1.94
CA PHE A 149 -12.94 -21.28 1.00
C PHE A 149 -12.34 -21.76 -0.32
N GLY A 150 -11.47 -22.77 -0.29
CA GLY A 150 -10.89 -23.36 -1.50
C GLY A 150 -11.95 -23.92 -2.46
N SER A 151 -13.03 -24.53 -1.95
CA SER A 151 -14.15 -24.98 -2.81
C SER A 151 -14.90 -23.83 -3.50
N ARG A 152 -14.74 -22.60 -3.01
CA ARG A 152 -15.27 -21.36 -3.60
C ARG A 152 -14.23 -20.60 -4.44
N GLN A 153 -13.08 -21.21 -4.72
CA GLN A 153 -11.93 -20.57 -5.40
C GLN A 153 -11.39 -19.34 -4.66
N LEU A 154 -11.46 -19.35 -3.32
CA LEU A 154 -10.94 -18.30 -2.46
C LEU A 154 -9.77 -18.82 -1.62
N CYS A 155 -8.74 -18.01 -1.42
CA CYS A 155 -7.62 -18.34 -0.56
C CYS A 155 -7.09 -17.13 0.21
N PHE A 156 -6.36 -17.39 1.30
CA PHE A 156 -5.71 -16.33 2.08
C PHE A 156 -4.32 -16.03 1.50
N VAL A 157 -4.12 -14.81 1.02
CA VAL A 157 -2.91 -14.41 0.29
C VAL A 157 -2.19 -13.30 1.04
N GLU A 158 -0.85 -13.30 1.05
CA GLU A 158 -0.09 -12.19 1.63
C GLU A 158 -0.29 -10.89 0.85
N LEU A 159 -0.45 -9.76 1.57
CA LEU A 159 -0.61 -8.46 0.92
C LEU A 159 0.56 -8.10 0.00
N ARG A 160 1.78 -8.50 0.34
CA ARG A 160 2.96 -8.28 -0.51
C ARG A 160 2.82 -9.03 -1.83
N THR A 161 2.33 -10.27 -1.79
CA THR A 161 2.03 -11.07 -2.98
C THR A 161 0.96 -10.41 -3.84
N LEU A 162 -0.15 -9.98 -3.23
CA LEU A 162 -1.22 -9.29 -3.95
C LEU A 162 -0.73 -7.98 -4.57
N MET A 163 0.09 -7.21 -3.84
CA MET A 163 0.71 -5.98 -4.36
C MET A 163 1.53 -6.22 -5.64
N VAL A 164 2.32 -7.30 -5.69
CA VAL A 164 3.10 -7.67 -6.88
C VAL A 164 2.20 -8.23 -7.99
N ALA A 165 1.20 -9.05 -7.65
CA ALA A 165 0.28 -9.67 -8.61
C ALA A 165 -0.72 -8.69 -9.25
N THR A 166 -0.86 -7.49 -8.69
CA THR A 166 -1.87 -6.51 -9.13
C THR A 166 -1.53 -5.91 -10.47
N ASP A 167 -2.52 -5.82 -11.35
CA ASP A 167 -2.46 -4.91 -12.48
C ASP A 167 -2.53 -3.46 -12.00
N TRP A 168 -1.37 -2.81 -11.97
CA TRP A 168 -1.23 -1.43 -11.53
C TRP A 168 -1.90 -0.43 -12.48
N ALA A 169 -2.22 -0.80 -13.72
CA ALA A 169 -3.05 0.01 -14.59
C ALA A 169 -4.55 -0.07 -14.22
N ASN A 170 -4.96 -1.14 -13.53
CA ASN A 170 -6.34 -1.35 -13.12
C ASN A 170 -6.66 -0.61 -11.80
N GLN A 171 -7.36 0.52 -11.93
CA GLN A 171 -7.75 1.36 -10.78
C GLN A 171 -8.59 0.62 -9.73
N MET A 172 -9.41 -0.35 -10.13
CA MET A 172 -10.25 -1.11 -9.20
C MET A 172 -9.43 -2.10 -8.39
N ALA A 173 -8.48 -2.80 -9.02
CA ALA A 173 -7.56 -3.71 -8.31
C ALA A 173 -6.66 -2.94 -7.32
N MET A 174 -6.20 -1.75 -7.72
CA MET A 174 -5.47 -0.83 -6.83
C MET A 174 -6.31 -0.36 -5.64
N ALA A 175 -7.59 -0.06 -5.87
CA ALA A 175 -8.52 0.32 -4.82
C ALA A 175 -8.77 -0.83 -3.82
N ASP A 176 -8.88 -2.07 -4.31
CA ASP A 176 -8.99 -3.28 -3.49
C ASP A 176 -7.76 -3.46 -2.59
N LEU A 177 -6.54 -3.24 -3.09
CA LEU A 177 -5.34 -3.24 -2.24
C LEU A 177 -5.43 -2.21 -1.12
N ALA A 178 -5.88 -0.99 -1.41
CA ALA A 178 -6.01 0.06 -0.40
C ALA A 178 -7.02 -0.29 0.69
N ILE A 179 -8.08 -1.02 0.35
CA ILE A 179 -9.03 -1.57 1.33
C ILE A 179 -8.35 -2.64 2.19
N ALA A 180 -7.68 -3.60 1.55
CA ALA A 180 -7.03 -4.71 2.24
C ALA A 180 -5.92 -4.24 3.19
N GLY A 181 -5.13 -3.26 2.76
CA GLY A 181 -4.11 -2.60 3.56
C GLY A 181 -4.69 -1.90 4.79
N HIS A 182 -5.78 -1.15 4.60
CA HIS A 182 -6.49 -0.49 5.70
C HIS A 182 -7.04 -1.49 6.72
N ALA A 183 -7.71 -2.55 6.23
CA ALA A 183 -8.28 -3.61 7.06
C ALA A 183 -7.21 -4.34 7.88
N ARG A 184 -6.09 -4.73 7.25
CA ARG A 184 -4.98 -5.38 7.94
C ARG A 184 -4.41 -4.48 9.04
N ALA A 185 -4.18 -3.21 8.75
CA ALA A 185 -3.64 -2.26 9.73
C ALA A 185 -4.54 -2.15 10.98
N LEU A 186 -5.86 -2.09 10.79
CA LEU A 186 -6.79 -2.07 11.93
C LEU A 186 -6.78 -3.40 12.70
N LEU A 187 -6.88 -4.54 12.02
CA LEU A 187 -6.92 -5.86 12.68
C LEU A 187 -5.65 -6.15 13.48
N GLU A 188 -4.47 -5.90 12.91
CA GLU A 188 -3.19 -6.10 13.61
C GLU A 188 -3.03 -5.14 14.80
N TRP A 189 -3.49 -3.90 14.66
CA TRP A 189 -3.53 -2.95 15.79
C TRP A 189 -4.46 -3.43 16.91
N HIS A 190 -5.61 -4.01 16.57
CA HIS A 190 -6.53 -4.60 17.56
C HIS A 190 -5.87 -5.76 18.32
N LYS A 191 -5.13 -6.61 17.62
CA LYS A 191 -4.42 -7.76 18.19
C LYS A 191 -3.30 -7.35 19.17
N THR A 192 -2.59 -6.27 18.85
CA THR A 192 -1.47 -5.78 19.67
C THR A 192 -1.92 -4.88 20.82
N SER A 193 -2.97 -4.07 20.62
CA SER A 193 -3.46 -3.10 21.61
C SER A 193 -4.54 -3.67 22.52
N ARG A 194 -4.26 -4.78 23.23
CA ARG A 194 -5.23 -5.47 24.12
C ARG A 194 -5.36 -4.88 25.52
N PHE A 195 -4.32 -4.18 25.98
CA PHE A 195 -4.24 -3.60 27.31
C PHE A 195 -3.86 -2.12 27.24
N CYS A 196 -4.26 -1.35 28.24
CA CYS A 196 -4.02 0.07 28.33
C CYS A 196 -2.58 0.30 28.80
N GLY A 197 -1.74 0.90 27.96
CA GLY A 197 -0.36 1.26 28.33
C GLY A 197 -0.23 2.27 29.48
N ASN A 198 -1.34 2.82 30.01
CA ASN A 198 -1.34 3.72 31.17
C ASN A 198 -1.59 3.01 32.51
N CYS A 199 -2.45 1.98 32.53
CA CYS A 199 -2.93 1.37 33.77
C CYS A 199 -2.99 -0.17 33.74
N GLY A 200 -2.60 -0.81 32.63
CA GLY A 200 -2.60 -2.26 32.47
C GLY A 200 -3.97 -2.90 32.22
N GLU A 201 -5.07 -2.19 32.43
CA GLU A 201 -6.43 -2.71 32.24
C GLU A 201 -6.78 -3.00 30.78
N LYS A 202 -7.78 -3.88 30.55
CA LYS A 202 -8.20 -4.26 29.19
C LYS A 202 -8.69 -3.03 28.40
N THR A 203 -8.55 -3.12 27.08
CA THR A 203 -9.11 -2.13 26.16
C THR A 203 -10.31 -2.72 25.43
N VAL A 204 -11.34 -1.92 25.24
CA VAL A 204 -12.55 -2.29 24.51
C VAL A 204 -12.64 -1.52 23.19
N PRO A 205 -13.05 -2.16 22.08
CA PRO A 205 -13.36 -1.49 20.83
C PRO A 205 -14.43 -0.41 21.01
N MET A 206 -14.25 0.72 20.34
CA MET A 206 -15.20 1.82 20.29
C MET A 206 -15.30 2.32 18.85
N GLU A 207 -16.42 2.97 18.51
CA GLU A 207 -16.67 3.48 17.15
C GLU A 207 -16.49 2.40 16.07
N ALA A 208 -17.12 1.24 16.29
CA ALA A 208 -17.05 0.09 15.38
C ALA A 208 -15.61 -0.38 15.09
N GLY A 209 -14.76 -0.35 16.12
CA GLY A 209 -13.37 -0.79 16.03
C GLY A 209 -12.41 0.24 15.42
N ARG A 210 -12.82 1.48 15.16
CA ARG A 210 -11.92 2.53 14.67
C ARG A 210 -11.00 3.12 15.75
N ARG A 211 -11.38 2.97 17.01
CA ARG A 211 -10.54 3.28 18.17
C ARG A 211 -10.83 2.31 19.32
N LYS A 212 -10.04 2.42 20.38
CA LYS A 212 -10.18 1.65 21.61
C LYS A 212 -10.27 2.57 22.81
N GLN A 213 -10.81 2.06 23.90
CA GLN A 213 -10.88 2.78 25.17
C GLN A 213 -10.54 1.83 26.32
N CYS A 214 -9.82 2.34 27.32
CA CYS A 214 -9.58 1.59 28.55
C CYS A 214 -10.92 1.24 29.24
N SER A 215 -11.09 -0.01 29.67
CA SER A 215 -12.29 -0.48 30.35
C SER A 215 -12.41 0.03 31.78
N SER A 216 -11.31 0.52 32.38
CA SER A 216 -11.35 1.11 33.72
C SER A 216 -12.07 2.45 33.71
N GLU A 217 -13.12 2.54 34.53
CA GLU A 217 -13.94 3.74 34.72
C GLU A 217 -13.12 4.93 35.23
N ALA A 218 -12.09 4.66 36.04
CA ALA A 218 -11.18 5.69 36.55
C ALA A 218 -10.18 6.19 35.49
N CYS A 219 -9.88 5.39 34.46
CA CYS A 219 -8.89 5.72 33.44
C CYS A 219 -9.52 6.28 32.16
N LYS A 220 -10.46 5.56 31.54
CA LYS A 220 -11.16 5.92 30.28
C LYS A 220 -10.28 6.40 29.12
N LYS A 221 -8.96 6.17 29.15
CA LYS A 221 -8.01 6.64 28.14
C LYS A 221 -8.43 6.14 26.75
N ARG A 222 -8.48 7.07 25.79
CA ARG A 222 -8.73 6.78 24.37
C ARG A 222 -7.43 6.36 23.70
N ILE A 223 -7.50 5.36 22.83
CA ILE A 223 -6.34 4.78 22.14
C ILE A 223 -6.70 4.70 20.66
N TYR A 224 -5.82 5.22 19.82
CA TYR A 224 -6.00 5.28 18.36
C TYR A 224 -5.05 4.30 17.66
N PRO A 225 -5.36 3.90 16.41
CA PRO A 225 -4.45 3.11 15.60
C PRO A 225 -3.06 3.74 15.48
N ARG A 226 -2.02 2.91 15.65
CA ARG A 226 -0.62 3.32 15.51
C ARG A 226 -0.25 3.41 14.02
N VAL A 227 0.43 4.49 13.65
CA VAL A 227 1.06 4.67 12.33
C VAL A 227 2.49 5.11 12.59
N ASP A 228 3.46 4.36 12.09
CA ASP A 228 4.88 4.62 12.33
C ASP A 228 5.48 5.35 11.11
N PRO A 229 5.84 6.64 11.24
CA PRO A 229 6.44 7.38 10.13
C PRO A 229 7.87 6.88 9.85
N VAL A 230 8.17 6.71 8.57
CA VAL A 230 9.47 6.25 8.06
C VAL A 230 9.86 7.18 6.92
N VAL A 231 11.00 7.84 7.02
CA VAL A 231 11.55 8.59 5.89
C VAL A 231 12.20 7.62 4.91
N ILE A 232 12.04 7.87 3.61
CA ILE A 232 12.74 7.15 2.55
C ILE A 232 13.27 8.16 1.56
N MET A 233 14.57 8.08 1.24
CA MET A 233 15.25 9.15 0.53
C MET A 233 16.15 8.63 -0.58
N LEU A 234 16.03 9.25 -1.74
CA LEU A 234 17.02 9.13 -2.81
C LEU A 234 18.05 10.24 -2.64
N VAL A 235 19.28 9.87 -2.27
CA VAL A 235 20.38 10.81 -2.11
C VAL A 235 21.04 11.03 -3.48
N ILE A 236 21.16 12.28 -3.89
CA ILE A 236 21.58 12.68 -5.24
C ILE A 236 22.88 13.47 -5.16
N ASP A 237 23.86 13.04 -5.94
CA ASP A 237 25.05 13.81 -6.27
C ASP A 237 24.77 14.57 -7.58
N LYS A 238 24.43 15.86 -7.46
CA LYS A 238 24.08 16.72 -8.59
C LYS A 238 25.25 16.90 -9.57
N GLN A 239 26.50 16.87 -9.09
CA GLN A 239 27.66 17.21 -9.91
C GLN A 239 28.07 16.05 -10.83
N ASN A 240 27.99 14.82 -10.33
CA ASN A 240 28.39 13.63 -11.08
C ASN A 240 27.20 12.84 -11.67
N ASP A 241 26.00 13.43 -11.65
CA ASP A 241 24.75 12.86 -12.17
C ASP A 241 24.49 11.40 -11.75
N ARG A 242 24.59 11.16 -10.44
CA ARG A 242 24.46 9.83 -9.83
C ARG A 242 23.64 9.89 -8.56
N ALA A 243 23.06 8.75 -8.18
CA ALA A 243 22.29 8.62 -6.96
C ALA A 243 22.83 7.47 -6.10
N LEU A 244 22.75 7.64 -4.78
CA LEU A 244 23.12 6.63 -3.80
C LEU A 244 22.00 5.62 -3.68
N LEU A 245 22.33 4.35 -3.84
CA LEU A 245 21.44 3.24 -3.53
C LEU A 245 22.14 2.30 -2.56
N SER A 246 21.37 1.66 -1.69
CA SER A 246 21.85 0.67 -0.74
C SER A 246 21.20 -0.69 -0.95
N ARG A 247 21.80 -1.69 -0.32
CA ARG A 247 21.31 -3.06 -0.27
C ARG A 247 21.45 -3.58 1.16
N GLN A 248 20.41 -4.29 1.60
CA GLN A 248 20.38 -4.99 2.88
C GLN A 248 20.48 -6.50 2.65
N GLN A 249 21.07 -7.22 3.61
CA GLN A 249 21.28 -8.68 3.49
C GLN A 249 19.97 -9.47 3.32
N ARG A 250 18.86 -8.94 3.86
CA ARG A 250 17.52 -9.53 3.74
C ARG A 250 16.87 -9.36 2.36
N PHE A 251 17.44 -8.52 1.50
CA PHE A 251 16.87 -8.25 0.18
C PHE A 251 17.16 -9.40 -0.79
N VAL A 252 16.31 -9.53 -1.80
CA VAL A 252 16.58 -10.44 -2.92
C VAL A 252 17.96 -10.06 -3.51
N PRO A 253 18.83 -11.04 -3.80
CA PRO A 253 20.14 -10.76 -4.35
C PRO A 253 20.06 -9.80 -5.55
N ARG A 254 20.93 -8.80 -5.59
CA ARG A 254 20.99 -7.71 -6.61
C ARG A 254 19.89 -6.65 -6.54
N MET A 255 19.01 -6.65 -5.54
CA MET A 255 18.07 -5.54 -5.33
C MET A 255 18.76 -4.35 -4.65
N TRP A 256 18.69 -3.18 -5.28
CA TRP A 256 19.18 -1.91 -4.75
C TRP A 256 18.02 -0.94 -4.55
N SER A 257 18.01 -0.21 -3.44
CA SER A 257 16.90 0.67 -3.05
C SER A 257 17.40 1.98 -2.43
N CYS A 258 16.49 2.93 -2.26
CA CYS A 258 16.70 4.12 -1.44
C CYS A 258 16.99 3.74 0.03
N LEU A 259 17.69 4.63 0.75
CA LEU A 259 17.84 4.57 2.20
C LEU A 259 16.49 4.84 2.88
N ALA A 260 16.25 4.27 4.06
CA ALA A 260 15.02 4.51 4.79
C ALA A 260 15.15 4.18 6.27
N GLY A 261 14.56 5.01 7.12
CA GLY A 261 14.58 4.79 8.56
C GLY A 261 13.47 5.51 9.32
N PHE A 262 13.34 5.16 10.60
CA PHE A 262 12.27 5.70 11.45
C PHE A 262 12.59 7.11 11.90
N ILE A 263 11.54 7.90 12.13
CA ILE A 263 11.72 9.20 12.81
C ILE A 263 11.89 8.96 14.31
N GLU A 264 12.71 9.78 14.95
CA GLU A 264 12.81 9.80 16.41
C GLU A 264 11.89 10.85 17.07
N PRO A 265 11.45 10.65 18.33
CA PRO A 265 10.69 11.66 19.05
C PRO A 265 11.46 12.98 19.19
N GLY A 266 10.86 14.06 18.70
CA GLY A 266 11.48 15.39 18.72
C GLY A 266 12.25 15.75 17.46
N GLU A 267 12.27 14.86 16.47
CA GLU A 267 12.96 15.04 15.18
C GLU A 267 11.99 15.49 14.07
N SER A 268 12.42 16.42 13.21
CA SER A 268 11.74 16.74 11.96
C SER A 268 11.97 15.66 10.90
N LEU A 269 11.12 15.59 9.86
CA LEU A 269 11.33 14.62 8.78
C LEU A 269 12.66 14.89 8.04
N GLU A 270 13.02 16.15 7.88
CA GLU A 270 14.26 16.55 7.24
C GLU A 270 15.48 16.22 8.13
N GLU A 271 15.36 16.32 9.44
CA GLU A 271 16.41 15.88 10.38
C GLU A 271 16.61 14.37 10.29
N ALA A 272 15.53 13.58 10.30
CA ALA A 272 15.58 12.13 10.14
C ALA A 272 16.25 11.72 8.83
N VAL A 273 15.93 12.38 7.71
CA VAL A 273 16.60 12.14 6.42
C VAL A 273 18.11 12.35 6.53
N ARG A 274 18.56 13.40 7.23
CA ARG A 274 19.99 13.68 7.38
C ARG A 274 20.67 12.68 8.31
N ARG A 275 20.07 12.37 9.45
CA ARG A 275 20.59 11.42 10.43
C ARG A 275 20.73 10.04 9.81
N GLU A 276 19.65 9.48 9.27
CA GLU A 276 19.64 8.13 8.68
C GLU A 276 20.62 8.01 7.51
N THR A 277 20.74 9.04 6.67
CA THR A 277 21.74 9.03 5.58
C THR A 277 23.17 8.99 6.13
N TRP A 278 23.44 9.76 7.18
CA TRP A 278 24.77 9.82 7.78
C TRP A 278 25.10 8.55 8.57
N GLU A 279 24.16 8.00 9.34
CA GLU A 279 24.33 6.75 10.10
C GLU A 279 24.62 5.57 9.18
N GLU A 280 23.80 5.35 8.15
CA GLU A 280 23.92 4.17 7.29
C GLU A 280 25.12 4.27 6.31
N THR A 281 25.51 5.49 5.89
CA THR A 281 26.46 5.66 4.76
C THR A 281 27.57 6.68 4.96
N GLY A 282 27.57 7.44 6.06
CA GLY A 282 28.52 8.53 6.31
C GLY A 282 28.34 9.76 5.42
N ILE A 283 27.33 9.78 4.54
CA ILE A 283 27.11 10.89 3.60
C ILE A 283 26.37 12.03 4.29
N GLU A 284 26.94 13.23 4.22
CA GLU A 284 26.29 14.45 4.66
C GLU A 284 25.36 14.95 3.55
N VAL A 285 24.14 15.34 3.92
CA VAL A 285 23.13 15.88 3.00
C VAL A 285 22.69 17.28 3.40
N GLY A 286 22.47 18.12 2.39
CA GLY A 286 22.06 19.51 2.51
C GLY A 286 20.56 19.70 2.38
N GLU A 287 20.15 20.11 1.19
CA GLU A 287 18.75 20.34 0.82
C GLU A 287 17.98 19.00 0.81
N VAL A 288 16.78 19.01 1.41
CA VAL A 288 15.86 17.87 1.52
C VAL A 288 14.51 18.32 0.98
N ILE A 289 13.99 17.64 -0.03
CA ILE A 289 12.76 18.01 -0.75
C ILE A 289 11.75 16.86 -0.65
N TYR A 290 10.58 17.14 -0.09
CA TYR A 290 9.47 16.18 -0.07
C TYR A 290 9.03 15.83 -1.50
N HIS A 291 8.82 14.55 -1.76
CA HIS A 291 8.30 14.03 -3.03
C HIS A 291 6.86 13.55 -2.88
N SER A 292 6.62 12.53 -2.06
CA SER A 292 5.31 11.91 -1.89
C SER A 292 5.24 11.07 -0.61
N SER A 293 4.09 10.45 -0.32
CA SER A 293 3.93 9.52 0.81
C SER A 293 3.15 8.28 0.42
N GLN A 294 3.48 7.14 1.02
CA GLN A 294 2.83 5.86 0.78
C GLN A 294 2.50 5.15 2.10
N PRO A 295 1.22 4.80 2.36
CA PRO A 295 0.89 3.86 3.42
C PRO A 295 1.52 2.50 3.15
N TRP A 296 2.12 1.88 4.16
CA TRP A 296 2.84 0.62 4.02
C TRP A 296 2.41 -0.41 5.08
N PRO A 297 1.21 -0.99 4.90
CA PRO A 297 0.66 -2.03 5.78
C PRO A 297 1.24 -3.42 5.44
N VAL A 298 2.49 -3.48 4.97
CA VAL A 298 3.21 -4.73 4.65
C VAL A 298 4.46 -4.97 5.51
N GLY A 299 4.59 -4.22 6.60
CA GLY A 299 5.59 -4.44 7.65
C GLY A 299 5.32 -5.70 8.50
N PRO A 300 6.18 -5.96 9.51
CA PRO A 300 5.99 -7.03 10.49
C PRO A 300 4.66 -6.90 11.24
N SER A 301 4.08 -8.01 11.73
CA SER A 301 2.79 -7.99 12.47
C SER A 301 2.81 -7.14 13.75
N SER A 302 3.99 -6.87 14.33
CA SER A 302 4.13 -5.95 15.47
C SER A 302 3.95 -4.48 15.11
N MET A 303 3.95 -4.16 13.81
CA MET A 303 3.89 -2.80 13.27
C MET A 303 2.74 -2.71 12.26
N PRO A 304 1.54 -2.31 12.72
CA PRO A 304 0.31 -2.45 11.93
C PRO A 304 0.35 -1.69 10.59
N CYS A 305 0.95 -0.51 10.57
CA CYS A 305 1.11 0.31 9.37
C CYS A 305 2.29 1.28 9.52
N GLN A 306 3.21 1.25 8.56
CA GLN A 306 4.19 2.32 8.39
C GLN A 306 3.65 3.40 7.45
N LEU A 307 4.05 4.65 7.64
CA LEU A 307 3.83 5.73 6.68
C LEU A 307 5.18 6.08 6.07
N MET A 308 5.41 5.62 4.84
CA MET A 308 6.62 5.96 4.09
C MET A 308 6.49 7.39 3.58
N VAL A 309 7.48 8.23 3.88
CA VAL A 309 7.54 9.63 3.45
C VAL A 309 8.78 9.81 2.59
N GLY A 310 8.55 10.03 1.29
CA GLY A 310 9.59 10.05 0.26
C GLY A 310 10.24 11.42 0.10
N PHE A 311 11.57 11.44 0.01
CA PHE A 311 12.37 12.65 -0.15
C PHE A 311 13.44 12.50 -1.24
N PHE A 312 13.76 13.62 -1.88
CA PHE A 312 15.06 13.82 -2.52
C PHE A 312 15.99 14.52 -1.54
N ALA A 313 17.20 14.02 -1.39
CA ALA A 313 18.23 14.63 -0.56
C ALA A 313 19.48 14.89 -1.40
N TYR A 314 20.15 16.03 -1.21
CA TYR A 314 21.32 16.39 -2.01
C TYR A 314 22.61 16.29 -1.21
N ALA A 315 23.53 15.49 -1.71
CA ALA A 315 24.79 15.18 -1.04
C ALA A 315 25.72 16.41 -0.98
N LYS A 316 26.41 16.55 0.15
CA LYS A 316 27.49 17.52 0.41
C LYS A 316 28.85 16.83 0.47
N SER A 317 28.89 15.59 0.93
CA SER A 317 30.07 14.71 0.88
C SER A 317 29.80 13.51 -0.04
N LEU A 318 30.87 12.84 -0.50
CA LEU A 318 30.79 11.75 -1.49
C LEU A 318 31.44 10.44 -1.03
N ASP A 319 32.25 10.49 0.03
CA ASP A 319 32.96 9.33 0.58
C ASP A 319 31.98 8.48 1.39
N ILE A 320 31.73 7.26 0.90
CA ILE A 320 30.79 6.33 1.53
C ILE A 320 31.52 5.54 2.62
N ASN A 321 30.98 5.58 3.83
CA ASN A 321 31.33 4.68 4.92
C ASN A 321 30.09 3.91 5.36
N VAL A 322 29.95 2.66 4.91
CA VAL A 322 28.76 1.85 5.14
C VAL A 322 28.76 1.26 6.54
N ASP A 323 27.70 1.47 7.30
CA ASP A 323 27.43 0.67 8.50
C ASP A 323 27.05 -0.76 8.09
N LYS A 324 27.92 -1.72 8.43
CA LYS A 324 27.74 -3.13 8.09
C LYS A 324 26.80 -3.87 9.04
N GLU A 325 26.37 -3.27 10.14
CA GLU A 325 25.33 -3.84 11.00
C GLU A 325 23.96 -3.73 10.34
N GLU A 326 23.70 -2.64 9.60
CA GLU A 326 22.41 -2.39 8.95
C GLU A 326 22.40 -2.67 7.44
N LEU A 327 23.46 -2.27 6.74
CA LEU A 327 23.56 -2.38 5.28
C LEU A 327 24.63 -3.38 4.85
N GLU A 328 24.31 -4.14 3.82
CA GLU A 328 25.31 -5.00 3.18
C GLU A 328 26.25 -4.16 2.30
N ASP A 329 25.71 -3.19 1.56
CA ASP A 329 26.48 -2.32 0.66
C ASP A 329 25.72 -1.02 0.34
N ALA A 330 26.45 0.04 -0.02
CA ALA A 330 25.91 1.28 -0.55
C ALA A 330 26.84 1.85 -1.62
N LYS A 331 26.28 2.26 -2.75
CA LYS A 331 27.05 2.71 -3.92
C LYS A 331 26.38 3.86 -4.65
N TRP A 332 27.21 4.71 -5.23
CA TRP A 332 26.78 5.67 -6.22
C TRP A 332 26.53 4.95 -7.56
N HIS A 333 25.32 5.09 -8.09
CA HIS A 333 24.93 4.57 -9.39
C HIS A 333 24.66 5.71 -10.36
N SER A 334 25.21 5.61 -11.57
CA SER A 334 24.96 6.60 -12.61
C SER A 334 23.48 6.63 -12.99
N ARG A 335 23.00 7.78 -13.47
CA ARG A 335 21.65 7.88 -14.03
C ARG A 335 21.41 6.85 -15.15
N GLU A 336 22.42 6.59 -15.97
CA GLU A 336 22.32 5.62 -17.07
C GLU A 336 22.10 4.19 -16.55
N ASP A 337 22.86 3.76 -15.54
CA ASP A 337 22.71 2.45 -14.93
C ASP A 337 21.34 2.29 -14.26
N ILE A 338 20.87 3.34 -13.59
CA ILE A 338 19.53 3.38 -12.98
C ILE A 338 18.44 3.28 -14.06
N LYS A 339 18.58 3.99 -15.19
CA LYS A 339 17.64 3.87 -16.33
C LYS A 339 17.62 2.44 -16.89
N LYS A 340 18.77 1.77 -16.99
CA LYS A 340 18.86 0.36 -17.39
C LYS A 340 18.21 -0.58 -16.36
N ALA A 341 18.25 -0.24 -15.08
CA ALA A 341 17.62 -1.02 -14.01
C ALA A 341 16.09 -0.85 -13.91
N LEU A 342 15.52 0.19 -14.54
CA LEU A 342 14.08 0.50 -14.54
C LEU A 342 13.31 -0.21 -15.69
N THR A 343 13.85 -1.29 -16.24
CA THR A 343 13.27 -1.99 -17.40
C THR A 343 11.89 -2.58 -17.09
N PHE A 344 10.88 -2.10 -17.84
CA PHE A 344 9.48 -2.44 -17.63
C PHE A 344 9.15 -3.94 -17.79
N ALA A 345 9.84 -4.62 -18.71
CA ALA A 345 9.58 -6.02 -19.05
C ALA A 345 9.81 -6.98 -17.86
N GLU A 346 10.78 -6.68 -17.00
CA GLU A 346 11.08 -7.51 -15.83
C GLU A 346 9.95 -7.42 -14.78
N TYR A 347 9.39 -6.21 -14.58
CA TYR A 347 8.28 -6.00 -13.67
C TYR A 347 6.99 -6.66 -14.17
N GLU A 348 6.72 -6.60 -15.48
CA GLU A 348 5.57 -7.27 -16.08
C GLU A 348 5.69 -8.81 -15.95
N LYS A 349 6.89 -9.36 -16.12
CA LYS A 349 7.16 -10.79 -15.89
C LYS A 349 6.90 -11.16 -14.42
N ALA A 350 7.43 -10.39 -13.47
CA ALA A 350 7.22 -10.63 -12.04
C ALA A 350 5.73 -10.53 -11.64
N GLN A 351 5.02 -9.55 -12.18
CA GLN A 351 3.58 -9.36 -11.99
C GLN A 351 2.79 -10.58 -12.49
N LYS A 352 3.05 -11.03 -13.73
CA LYS A 352 2.40 -12.21 -14.32
C LYS A 352 2.67 -13.48 -13.51
N THR A 353 3.92 -13.70 -13.09
CA THR A 353 4.28 -14.84 -12.24
C THR A 353 3.54 -14.81 -10.91
N ALA A 354 3.50 -13.65 -10.23
CA ALA A 354 2.76 -13.52 -8.98
C ALA A 354 1.25 -13.72 -9.16
N ALA A 355 0.66 -13.20 -10.24
CA ALA A 355 -0.75 -13.40 -10.57
C ALA A 355 -1.09 -14.89 -10.81
N MET A 356 -0.23 -15.60 -11.55
CA MET A 356 -0.36 -17.05 -11.76
C MET A 356 -0.33 -17.83 -10.45
N LYS A 357 0.59 -17.48 -9.55
CA LYS A 357 0.68 -18.11 -8.23
C LYS A 357 -0.58 -17.87 -7.39
N VAL A 358 -1.09 -16.65 -7.36
CA VAL A 358 -2.35 -16.32 -6.66
C VAL A 358 -3.51 -17.16 -7.22
N ASN A 359 -3.59 -17.30 -8.53
CA ASN A 359 -4.63 -18.13 -9.17
C ASN A 359 -4.48 -19.62 -8.80
N GLN A 360 -3.27 -20.17 -8.83
CA GLN A 360 -2.99 -21.56 -8.39
C GLN A 360 -3.36 -21.79 -6.92
N MET A 361 -3.10 -20.81 -6.04
CA MET A 361 -3.52 -20.86 -4.64
C MET A 361 -5.05 -20.85 -4.53
N CYS A 362 -5.74 -19.99 -5.27
CA CYS A 362 -7.22 -19.94 -5.32
C CYS A 362 -7.82 -21.25 -5.84
N LYS A 363 -7.20 -21.89 -6.84
CA LYS A 363 -7.62 -23.20 -7.39
C LYS A 363 -7.28 -24.39 -6.49
N GLY A 364 -6.55 -24.19 -5.38
CA GLY A 364 -6.15 -25.24 -4.45
C GLY A 364 -5.01 -26.14 -4.94
N VAL A 365 -4.26 -25.69 -5.96
CA VAL A 365 -3.18 -26.46 -6.60
C VAL A 365 -1.84 -26.30 -5.85
N GLU A 366 -1.56 -25.13 -5.27
CA GLU A 366 -0.34 -24.89 -4.48
C GLU A 366 -0.65 -24.56 -3.01
N ARG A 367 0.01 -25.26 -2.08
CA ARG A 367 -0.02 -24.94 -0.64
C ARG A 367 1.19 -24.10 -0.25
N SER A 368 0.97 -22.80 -0.10
CA SER A 368 1.77 -21.83 0.65
C SER A 368 3.30 -21.97 0.58
N GLN A 369 3.93 -21.43 -0.47
CA GLN A 369 5.35 -21.06 -0.45
C GLN A 369 5.52 -19.55 -0.61
N SER A 370 6.39 -18.96 0.22
CA SER A 370 6.76 -17.53 0.22
C SER A 370 7.32 -17.10 -1.14
N LEU A 371 6.90 -15.94 -1.65
CA LEU A 371 7.41 -15.34 -2.90
C LEU A 371 8.85 -14.80 -2.80
N SER A 372 9.44 -14.74 -1.60
CA SER A 372 10.80 -14.22 -1.44
C SER A 372 11.87 -15.03 -2.18
N ALA A 373 11.57 -16.28 -2.54
CA ALA A 373 12.49 -17.18 -3.23
C ALA A 373 12.35 -17.19 -4.78
N ASP A 374 11.23 -16.71 -5.33
CA ASP A 374 10.88 -16.93 -6.75
C ASP A 374 11.30 -15.78 -7.69
N PHE A 375 12.09 -14.81 -7.21
CA PHE A 375 12.71 -13.80 -8.07
C PHE A 375 13.92 -14.33 -8.87
N ASN A 376 14.16 -15.64 -8.87
CA ASN A 376 15.07 -16.28 -9.81
C ASN A 376 14.43 -16.30 -11.20
N VAL A 377 14.52 -15.17 -11.88
CA VAL A 377 14.27 -15.04 -13.31
C VAL A 377 15.28 -15.92 -14.04
N GLU A 378 14.87 -17.12 -14.44
CA GLU A 378 15.61 -17.89 -15.44
C GLU A 378 15.50 -17.16 -16.81
N SER A 379 16.66 -17.11 -17.47
CA SER A 379 17.00 -16.67 -18.83
C SER A 379 17.45 -15.21 -19.05
N GLY A 380 18.71 -15.06 -19.52
CA GLY A 380 19.34 -13.82 -20.01
C GLY A 380 20.50 -13.32 -19.15
N GLU A 381 21.48 -12.61 -19.74
CA GLU A 381 22.51 -11.86 -18.98
C GLU A 381 21.82 -11.02 -17.90
N LEU A 382 21.96 -11.44 -16.65
CA LEU A 382 21.27 -10.81 -15.53
C LEU A 382 21.71 -9.35 -15.45
N ALA A 383 20.75 -8.43 -15.49
CA ALA A 383 21.04 -7.03 -15.20
C ALA A 383 21.82 -6.95 -13.88
N PRO A 384 22.92 -6.19 -13.82
CA PRO A 384 23.83 -6.17 -12.67
C PRO A 384 23.14 -5.67 -11.39
N MET A 385 22.00 -4.98 -11.55
CA MET A 385 21.13 -4.49 -10.48
C MET A 385 19.69 -4.45 -10.96
N PHE A 386 18.75 -4.57 -10.02
CA PHE A 386 17.36 -4.15 -10.23
C PHE A 386 16.89 -3.33 -9.03
N VAL A 387 15.88 -2.49 -9.23
CA VAL A 387 15.29 -1.65 -8.18
C VAL A 387 13.88 -2.14 -7.84
N PRO A 388 13.28 -1.73 -6.69
CA PRO A 388 11.90 -2.08 -6.37
C PRO A 388 10.94 -1.78 -7.52
N GLY A 389 9.89 -2.59 -7.65
CA GLY A 389 8.90 -2.43 -8.72
C GLY A 389 8.01 -1.20 -8.54
N PRO A 390 7.20 -0.87 -9.56
CA PRO A 390 6.40 0.37 -9.65
C PRO A 390 5.30 0.50 -8.58
N TYR A 391 5.14 -0.50 -7.73
CA TYR A 391 4.27 -0.47 -6.55
C TYR A 391 4.92 0.20 -5.32
N ALA A 392 6.25 0.35 -5.30
CA ALA A 392 6.99 0.85 -4.15
C ALA A 392 7.35 2.34 -4.32
N ILE A 393 7.26 3.12 -3.25
CA ILE A 393 7.66 4.55 -3.23
C ILE A 393 9.13 4.74 -3.63
N ALA A 394 10.01 3.78 -3.31
CA ALA A 394 11.41 3.79 -3.77
C ALA A 394 11.50 3.84 -5.31
N HIS A 395 10.69 3.04 -6.01
CA HIS A 395 10.63 3.08 -7.48
C HIS A 395 10.21 4.45 -7.98
N HIS A 396 9.22 5.08 -7.34
CA HIS A 396 8.74 6.40 -7.74
C HIS A 396 9.80 7.49 -7.55
N LEU A 397 10.55 7.47 -6.44
CA LEU A 397 11.69 8.36 -6.24
C LEU A 397 12.76 8.15 -7.32
N ILE A 398 13.19 6.90 -7.50
CA ILE A 398 14.24 6.53 -8.46
C ILE A 398 13.85 6.89 -9.88
N SER A 399 12.64 6.52 -10.32
CA SER A 399 12.14 6.79 -11.68
C SER A 399 11.87 8.27 -11.92
N SER A 400 11.33 9.01 -10.93
CA SER A 400 11.10 10.45 -11.03
C SER A 400 12.43 11.19 -11.20
N TRP A 401 13.43 10.87 -10.39
CA TRP A 401 14.77 11.43 -10.57
C TRP A 401 15.34 11.04 -11.93
N ALA A 402 15.40 9.75 -12.26
CA ALA A 402 16.07 9.23 -13.45
C ALA A 402 15.51 9.82 -14.76
N ASN A 403 14.18 9.97 -14.84
CA ASN A 403 13.48 10.46 -16.03
C ASN A 403 13.26 11.99 -16.04
N GLY A 404 13.25 12.65 -14.87
CA GLY A 404 12.95 14.09 -14.75
C GLY A 404 13.94 15.04 -15.44
N ALA A 405 15.12 14.56 -15.87
CA ALA A 405 16.04 15.35 -16.68
C ALA A 405 15.56 15.55 -18.13
N GLU A 406 14.72 14.64 -18.67
CA GLU A 406 14.23 14.77 -20.05
C GLU A 406 13.20 15.89 -20.19
N GLU A 407 12.34 16.11 -19.19
CA GLU A 407 11.34 17.21 -19.20
C GLU A 407 12.01 18.60 -19.20
N ASN A 408 13.06 18.78 -18.41
CA ASN A 408 13.83 20.04 -18.41
C ASN A 408 14.62 20.26 -19.71
N SER A 409 15.04 19.19 -20.40
CA SER A 409 15.73 19.29 -21.69
C SER A 409 14.79 19.70 -22.83
N VAL A 410 13.53 19.26 -22.79
CA VAL A 410 12.48 19.66 -23.75
C VAL A 410 12.06 21.11 -23.48
N GLU A 411 11.89 21.53 -22.23
CA GLU A 411 11.64 22.95 -21.91
C GLU A 411 12.82 23.86 -22.27
N ALA A 412 14.06 23.41 -22.08
CA ALA A 412 15.26 24.15 -22.48
C ALA A 412 15.39 24.27 -24.01
N GLN A 413 15.12 23.19 -24.77
CA GLN A 413 15.08 23.22 -26.23
C GLN A 413 13.91 24.06 -26.75
N THR A 414 12.75 24.04 -26.10
CA THR A 414 11.59 24.87 -26.48
C THR A 414 11.86 26.35 -26.23
N LYS A 415 12.57 26.71 -25.14
CA LYS A 415 13.04 28.08 -24.88
C LYS A 415 14.13 28.53 -25.85
N GLN A 416 15.02 27.64 -26.30
CA GLN A 416 16.04 27.93 -27.33
C GLN A 416 15.44 28.09 -28.73
N LEU A 417 14.40 27.32 -29.08
CA LEU A 417 13.66 27.51 -30.35
C LEU A 417 12.79 28.78 -30.33
N ALA A 418 12.21 29.13 -29.18
CA ALA A 418 11.43 30.36 -29.06
C ALA A 418 12.28 31.63 -29.17
N SER A 419 13.55 31.61 -28.72
CA SER A 419 14.47 32.74 -28.83
C SER A 419 15.16 32.87 -30.19
N SER A 420 15.23 31.79 -30.99
CA SER A 420 15.74 31.85 -32.36
C SER A 420 14.68 32.32 -33.36
N LEU A 421 13.39 32.08 -33.08
CA LEU A 421 12.26 32.55 -33.89
C LEU A 421 11.87 34.01 -33.63
N SER A 422 12.36 34.64 -32.55
CA SER A 422 12.13 36.07 -32.27
C SER A 422 13.15 37.00 -32.93
N ASN A 423 14.15 36.46 -33.63
CA ASN A 423 15.22 37.20 -34.31
C ASN A 423 15.26 36.97 -35.84
N LEU A 424 14.15 36.54 -36.45
CA LEU A 424 13.99 36.42 -37.90
C LEU A 424 12.81 37.25 -38.40
#